data_AF-A0A538U2Y2-F1
#
_entry.id   AF-A0A538U2Y2-F1
#
_cell.length_a   1.000
_cell.length_b   1.000
_cell.length_c   1.000
_cell.angle_alpha   90.00
_cell.angle_beta   90.00
_cell.angle_gamma   90.00
#
_symmetry.space_group_name_H-M   'P 1'
#
loop_
_entity.id
_entity.type
_entity.pdbx_description
1 polymer ?
#
loop_
_entity_poly.entity_id
_entity_poly.type
_entity_poly.pdbx_seq_one_letter_code
_entity_poly.pdbx_strand_id
1 'polypeptide(L)'
;MKPLPRPEPGDAVGVCLHGATLNLEADRPELLSYARLHLAHLAGPPAAAPDLVVRCSWSEGRWDREANPFVSTAKLEPLGKRMLGNESELVWLDTLRMPGLKLRFRREGSCFRFDVHYGYTPKVAKRGPVPHYA
;
A
#
# COMPACT_ATOMS: atom_id res chain seq x y z
N MET A 1 15.83 -5.69 5.75
CA MET A 1 14.45 -5.55 6.28
C MET A 1 13.88 -6.93 6.55
N LYS A 2 13.35 -7.18 7.75
CA LYS A 2 12.67 -8.44 8.08
C LYS A 2 11.30 -8.43 7.38
N PRO A 3 10.83 -9.53 6.77
CA PRO A 3 9.49 -9.59 6.20
C PRO A 3 8.46 -9.24 7.26
N LEU A 4 7.47 -8.41 6.92
CA LEU A 4 6.36 -8.15 7.81
C LEU A 4 5.63 -9.48 8.08
N PRO A 5 5.29 -9.79 9.34
CA PRO A 5 4.50 -10.97 9.64
C PRO A 5 3.16 -10.91 8.89
N ARG A 6 2.63 -12.09 8.55
CA ARG A 6 1.30 -12.18 7.93
C ARG A 6 0.28 -11.64 8.95
N PRO A 7 -0.58 -10.67 8.58
CA PRO A 7 -1.55 -10.10 9.51
C PRO A 7 -2.54 -11.18 9.98
N GLU A 8 -2.97 -11.10 11.23
CA GLU A 8 -3.94 -12.02 11.82
C GLU A 8 -5.36 -11.67 11.32
N PRO A 9 -6.33 -12.61 11.35
CA PRO A 9 -7.68 -12.40 10.79
C PRO A 9 -8.51 -11.25 11.40
N GLY A 10 -8.05 -10.62 12.48
CA GLY A 10 -8.63 -9.39 13.07
C GLY A 10 -8.13 -8.07 12.44
N ASP A 11 -7.09 -8.14 11.61
CA ASP A 11 -6.36 -6.98 11.05
C ASP A 11 -6.77 -6.67 9.61
N ALA A 12 -8.02 -6.98 9.25
CA ALA A 12 -8.49 -6.78 7.88
C ALA A 12 -9.94 -6.27 7.79
N VAL A 13 -10.23 -5.58 6.69
CA VAL A 13 -11.58 -5.11 6.30
C VAL A 13 -11.99 -5.86 5.04
N GLY A 14 -13.06 -6.65 5.11
CA GLY A 14 -13.67 -7.21 3.91
C GLY A 14 -14.54 -6.17 3.21
N VAL A 15 -14.59 -6.21 1.89
CA VAL A 15 -15.39 -5.32 1.07
C VAL A 15 -15.97 -6.11 -0.09
N CYS A 16 -17.25 -5.88 -0.38
CA CYS A 16 -17.90 -6.41 -1.58
C CYS A 16 -18.25 -5.24 -2.50
N LEU A 17 -17.66 -5.21 -3.69
CA LEU A 17 -17.86 -4.16 -4.68
C LEU A 17 -18.12 -4.80 -6.04
N HIS A 18 -19.31 -4.56 -6.61
CA HIS A 18 -19.70 -5.10 -7.92
C HIS A 18 -19.53 -6.62 -8.07
N GLY A 19 -19.83 -7.37 -7.00
CA GLY A 19 -19.70 -8.83 -7.00
C GLY A 19 -18.27 -9.36 -6.83
N ALA A 20 -17.27 -8.47 -6.73
CA ALA A 20 -15.91 -8.82 -6.34
C ALA A 20 -15.73 -8.68 -4.82
N THR A 21 -15.07 -9.67 -4.23
CA THR A 21 -14.69 -9.69 -2.83
C THR A 21 -13.25 -9.27 -2.66
N LEU A 22 -13.00 -8.33 -1.76
CA LEU A 22 -11.65 -7.88 -1.46
C LEU A 22 -11.42 -7.77 0.04
N ASN A 23 -10.21 -8.11 0.48
CA ASN A 23 -9.76 -7.87 1.84
C ASN A 23 -8.71 -6.76 1.84
N LEU A 24 -8.89 -5.75 2.67
CA LEU A 24 -7.91 -4.71 2.96
C LEU A 24 -7.14 -5.10 4.22
N GLU A 25 -5.83 -5.21 4.12
CA GLU A 25 -4.91 -5.44 5.22
C GLU A 25 -4.00 -4.20 5.36
N ALA A 26 -3.59 -3.84 6.56
CA ALA A 26 -2.64 -2.75 6.75
C ALA A 26 -1.67 -3.00 7.91
N ASP A 27 -0.47 -2.44 7.81
CA ASP A 27 0.52 -2.44 8.90
C ASP A 27 0.19 -1.48 10.06
N ARG A 28 -0.83 -0.61 9.87
CA ARG A 28 -1.30 0.38 10.84
C ARG A 28 -2.82 0.25 11.04
N PRO A 29 -3.30 -0.06 12.26
CA PRO A 29 -4.73 -0.18 12.54
C PRO A 29 -5.56 1.07 12.24
N GLU A 30 -4.94 2.26 12.31
CA GLU A 30 -5.57 3.54 12.00
C GLU A 30 -5.99 3.62 10.52
N LEU A 31 -5.22 3.01 9.62
CA LEU A 31 -5.56 2.96 8.19
C LEU A 31 -6.80 2.08 7.95
N LEU A 32 -6.94 0.98 8.68
CA LEU A 32 -8.14 0.13 8.60
C LEU A 32 -9.36 0.82 9.19
N SER A 33 -9.18 1.54 10.30
CA SER A 33 -10.23 2.35 10.92
C SER A 33 -10.73 3.44 9.97
N TYR A 34 -9.80 4.13 9.31
CA TYR A 34 -10.10 5.11 8.27
C TYR A 34 -10.83 4.45 7.10
N ALA A 35 -10.36 3.31 6.61
CA ALA A 35 -11.02 2.58 5.53
C ALA A 35 -12.47 2.19 5.89
N ARG A 36 -12.72 1.67 7.10
CA ARG A 36 -14.07 1.36 7.58
C ARG A 36 -14.98 2.58 7.58
N LEU A 37 -14.49 3.71 8.08
CA LEU A 37 -15.26 4.96 8.11
C LEU A 37 -15.68 5.41 6.71
N HIS A 38 -14.76 5.33 5.74
CA HIS A 38 -14.99 5.83 4.38
C HIS A 38 -15.75 4.86 3.47
N LEU A 39 -15.58 3.56 3.68
CA LEU A 39 -16.32 2.53 2.95
C LEU A 39 -17.74 2.37 3.50
N ALA A 40 -17.98 2.75 4.75
CA ALA A 40 -19.28 2.73 5.41
C ALA A 40 -19.97 1.36 5.23
N HIS A 41 -21.13 1.32 4.57
CA HIS A 41 -21.92 0.12 4.34
C HIS A 41 -21.25 -0.94 3.46
N LEU A 42 -20.16 -0.59 2.77
CA LEU A 42 -19.38 -1.52 1.96
C LEU A 42 -18.35 -2.30 2.78
N ALA A 43 -18.01 -1.82 3.98
CA ALA A 43 -17.09 -2.49 4.88
C ALA A 43 -17.79 -3.61 5.66
N GLY A 44 -17.16 -4.77 5.72
CA GLY A 44 -17.67 -5.96 6.39
C GLY A 44 -16.55 -6.84 6.97
N PRO A 45 -16.90 -8.06 7.40
CA PRO A 45 -15.91 -9.05 7.80
C PRO A 45 -15.07 -9.49 6.59
N PRO A 46 -13.77 -9.78 6.78
CA PRO A 46 -12.92 -10.34 5.73
C PRO A 46 -13.51 -11.62 5.11
N ALA A 47 -13.43 -11.74 3.79
CA ALA A 47 -13.80 -12.96 3.09
C ALA A 47 -12.72 -14.04 3.32
N ALA A 48 -13.13 -15.29 3.49
CA ALA A 48 -12.19 -16.41 3.64
C ALA A 48 -11.40 -16.68 2.34
N ALA A 49 -12.02 -16.44 1.19
CA ALA A 49 -11.43 -16.59 -0.14
C ALA A 49 -11.76 -15.35 -0.99
N PRO A 50 -11.05 -14.23 -0.79
CA PRO A 50 -11.28 -13.01 -1.56
C PRO A 50 -10.74 -13.14 -2.98
N ASP A 51 -11.34 -12.42 -3.92
CA ASP A 51 -10.80 -12.28 -5.29
C ASP A 51 -9.51 -11.44 -5.29
N LEU A 52 -9.42 -10.48 -4.37
CA LEU A 52 -8.31 -9.54 -4.24
C LEU A 52 -7.94 -9.32 -2.78
N VAL A 53 -6.64 -9.30 -2.47
CA VAL A 53 -6.16 -8.74 -1.21
C VAL A 53 -5.31 -7.52 -1.48
N VAL A 54 -5.67 -6.41 -0.84
CA VAL A 54 -4.91 -5.16 -0.86
C VAL A 54 -4.15 -5.02 0.44
N ARG A 55 -2.83 -4.88 0.38
CA ARG A 55 -1.98 -4.71 1.56
C ARG A 55 -1.40 -3.32 1.57
N CYS A 56 -1.81 -2.51 2.53
CA CYS A 56 -1.31 -1.16 2.70
C CYS A 56 -0.17 -1.15 3.69
N SER A 57 0.92 -0.48 3.32
CA SER A 57 2.01 -0.18 4.21
C SER A 57 2.38 1.30 4.14
N TRP A 58 2.84 1.83 5.26
CA TRP A 58 3.21 3.23 5.39
C TRP A 58 4.57 3.37 6.04
N SER A 59 5.38 4.32 5.55
CA SER A 59 6.64 4.68 6.18
C SER A 59 6.85 6.19 6.21
N GLU A 60 7.54 6.65 7.25
CA GLU A 60 8.04 8.02 7.34
C GLU A 60 9.54 8.08 7.06
N GLY A 61 9.97 9.14 6.38
CA GLY A 61 11.38 9.42 6.15
C GLY A 61 11.65 9.86 4.72
N ARG A 62 12.94 9.99 4.38
CA ARG A 62 13.34 10.34 3.01
C ARG A 62 12.98 9.18 2.08
N TRP A 63 12.00 9.40 1.20
CA TRP A 63 11.67 8.41 0.18
C TRP A 63 12.74 8.41 -0.91
N ASP A 64 13.16 7.22 -1.31
CA ASP A 64 13.97 6.99 -2.51
C ASP A 64 13.04 6.58 -3.66
N ARG A 65 13.16 7.28 -4.80
CA ARG A 65 12.30 7.09 -5.97
C ARG A 65 12.50 5.77 -6.69
N GLU A 66 13.70 5.23 -6.61
CA GLU A 66 14.07 4.02 -7.33
C GLU A 66 14.11 2.80 -6.41
N ALA A 67 14.16 3.01 -5.09
CA ALA A 67 14.09 1.92 -4.13
C ALA A 67 12.78 1.15 -4.24
N ASN A 68 12.88 -0.16 -4.46
CA ASN A 68 11.75 -1.08 -4.34
C ASN A 68 11.53 -1.46 -2.86
N PRO A 69 10.40 -1.08 -2.22
CA PRO A 69 10.12 -1.46 -0.83
C PRO A 69 9.65 -2.92 -0.71
N PHE A 70 9.32 -3.55 -1.84
CA PHE A 70 8.78 -4.90 -1.88
C PHE A 70 9.91 -5.91 -2.04
N VAL A 71 10.03 -6.85 -1.11
CA VAL A 71 10.93 -8.00 -1.26
C VAL A 71 10.40 -8.85 -2.40
N SER A 72 11.19 -8.98 -3.47
CA SER A 72 10.94 -9.93 -4.55
C SER A 72 11.81 -11.17 -4.38
N THR A 73 11.24 -12.33 -4.68
CA THR A 73 11.93 -13.63 -4.70
C THR A 73 12.61 -13.90 -6.04
N ALA A 74 12.28 -13.13 -7.08
CA ALA A 74 12.78 -13.31 -8.43
C ALA A 74 13.45 -12.03 -8.92
N LYS A 75 14.31 -12.16 -9.95
CA LYS A 75 14.87 -10.98 -10.61
C LYS A 75 13.73 -10.23 -11.31
N LEU A 76 13.69 -8.92 -11.09
CA LEU A 76 12.79 -8.01 -11.76
C LEU A 76 13.56 -7.25 -12.83
N GLU A 77 12.99 -7.16 -14.03
CA GLU A 77 13.59 -6.41 -15.13
C GLU A 77 12.90 -5.04 -15.29
N PRO A 78 13.62 -3.98 -15.66
CA PRO A 78 13.01 -2.68 -15.93
C PRO A 78 12.03 -2.71 -17.10
N LEU A 79 10.82 -2.22 -16.86
CA LEU A 79 9.78 -2.01 -17.88
C LEU A 79 9.57 -0.50 -18.04
N GLY A 80 10.39 0.12 -18.89
CA GLY A 80 10.43 1.58 -18.99
C GLY A 80 11.04 2.24 -17.76
N LYS A 81 10.63 3.48 -17.44
CA LYS A 81 11.34 4.33 -16.46
C LYS A 81 10.96 4.08 -14.99
N ARG A 82 9.81 3.49 -14.70
CA ARG A 82 9.22 3.48 -13.35
C ARG A 82 8.55 2.17 -12.97
N MET A 83 8.64 1.18 -13.84
CA MET A 83 8.08 -0.14 -13.58
C MET A 83 9.20 -1.16 -13.63
N LEU A 84 9.07 -2.16 -12.78
CA LEU A 84 9.88 -3.36 -12.77
C LEU A 84 8.93 -4.54 -12.90
N GLY A 85 9.29 -5.59 -13.63
CA GLY A 85 8.39 -6.73 -13.75
C GLY A 85 9.04 -8.00 -14.23
N ASN A 86 8.28 -9.08 -14.11
CA ASN A 86 8.50 -10.36 -14.74
C ASN A 86 7.13 -11.02 -15.00
N GLU A 87 7.11 -12.32 -15.33
CA GLU A 87 5.87 -13.05 -15.63
C GLU A 87 4.90 -13.17 -14.45
N SER A 88 5.39 -12.99 -13.23
CA SER A 88 4.64 -13.24 -11.99
C SER A 88 4.28 -11.98 -11.21
N GLU A 89 5.00 -10.89 -11.41
CA GLU A 89 4.80 -9.65 -10.67
C GLU A 89 5.15 -8.40 -11.47
N LEU A 90 4.44 -7.32 -11.14
CA LEU A 90 4.66 -5.98 -11.66
C LEU A 90 4.79 -5.02 -10.47
N VAL A 91 5.86 -4.24 -10.43
CA VAL A 91 6.09 -3.18 -9.44
C VAL A 91 6.12 -1.83 -10.13
N TRP A 92 5.39 -0.86 -9.60
CA TRP A 92 5.42 0.54 -10.03
C TRP A 92 6.00 1.40 -8.91
N LEU A 93 7.18 1.99 -9.15
CA LEU A 93 8.01 2.65 -8.13
C LEU A 93 7.69 4.13 -7.86
N ASP A 94 6.94 4.80 -8.75
CA ASP A 94 6.58 6.21 -8.59
C ASP A 94 5.43 6.59 -9.53
N THR A 95 4.22 6.69 -8.98
CA THR A 95 3.08 7.19 -9.74
C THR A 95 3.19 8.73 -9.84
N LEU A 96 3.21 9.27 -11.07
CA LEU A 96 3.34 10.71 -11.34
C LEU A 96 2.38 11.61 -10.53
N ARG A 97 1.24 11.06 -10.13
CA ARG A 97 0.16 11.78 -9.44
C ARG A 97 0.33 11.80 -7.92
N MET A 98 1.08 10.87 -7.34
CA MET A 98 1.24 10.76 -5.90
C MET A 98 2.69 10.33 -5.57
N PRO A 99 3.61 11.30 -5.41
CA PRO A 99 4.98 11.01 -5.01
C PRO A 99 5.02 10.19 -3.72
N GLY A 100 5.90 9.20 -3.67
CA GLY A 100 6.01 8.27 -2.55
C GLY A 100 5.06 7.07 -2.62
N LEU A 101 4.07 7.05 -3.54
CA LEU A 101 3.24 5.88 -3.80
C LEU A 101 3.97 4.87 -4.67
N LYS A 102 4.05 3.63 -4.17
CA LYS A 102 4.60 2.47 -4.86
C LYS A 102 3.60 1.33 -4.80
N LEU A 103 3.51 0.58 -5.89
CA LEU A 103 2.50 -0.45 -6.08
C LEU A 103 3.17 -1.75 -6.50
N ARG A 104 2.67 -2.89 -6.01
CA ARG A 104 3.03 -4.21 -6.52
C ARG A 104 1.76 -5.01 -6.82
N PHE A 105 1.73 -5.61 -8.00
CA PHE A 105 0.67 -6.49 -8.46
C PHE A 105 1.25 -7.87 -8.68
N ARG A 106 0.60 -8.89 -8.14
CA ARG A 106 0.92 -10.29 -8.42
C ARG A 106 -0.33 -11.15 -8.27
N ARG A 107 -0.24 -12.40 -8.73
CA ARG A 107 -1.29 -13.40 -8.55
C ARG A 107 -0.78 -14.55 -7.70
N GLU A 108 -1.56 -14.96 -6.71
CA GLU A 108 -1.31 -16.12 -5.86
C GLU A 108 -2.45 -17.12 -6.04
N GLY A 109 -2.27 -18.10 -6.93
CA GLY A 109 -3.34 -19.03 -7.29
C GLY A 109 -4.51 -18.30 -7.96
N SER A 110 -5.70 -18.39 -7.38
CA SER A 110 -6.90 -17.69 -7.85
C SER A 110 -7.00 -16.25 -7.34
N CYS A 111 -6.23 -15.85 -6.33
CA CYS A 111 -6.33 -14.55 -5.68
C CYS A 111 -5.36 -13.54 -6.28
N PHE A 112 -5.81 -12.33 -6.55
CA PHE A 112 -4.93 -11.20 -6.83
C PHE A 112 -4.37 -10.63 -5.54
N ARG A 113 -3.10 -10.20 -5.58
CA ARG A 113 -2.43 -9.49 -4.50
C ARG A 113 -2.00 -8.13 -5.00
N PHE A 114 -2.42 -7.10 -4.29
CA PHE A 114 -2.10 -5.72 -4.58
C PHE A 114 -1.47 -5.07 -3.36
N ASP A 115 -0.14 -4.97 -3.34
CA ASP A 115 0.56 -4.29 -2.26
C ASP A 115 0.73 -2.81 -2.60
N VAL A 116 0.39 -1.97 -1.63
CA VAL A 116 0.44 -0.52 -1.68
C VAL A 116 1.42 -0.06 -0.62
N HIS A 117 2.43 0.68 -1.01
CA HIS A 117 3.35 1.32 -0.08
C HIS A 117 3.32 2.83 -0.30
N TYR A 118 3.09 3.59 0.78
CA TYR A 118 3.19 5.05 0.75
C TYR A 118 4.30 5.52 1.69
N GLY A 119 5.34 6.12 1.10
CA GLY A 119 6.40 6.80 1.84
C GLY A 119 6.09 8.29 1.99
N TYR A 120 5.91 8.74 3.23
CA TYR A 120 5.72 10.15 3.54
C TYR A 120 7.04 10.81 3.95
N THR A 121 7.44 11.85 3.22
CA THR A 121 8.51 12.75 3.67
C THR A 121 7.86 14.04 4.16
N PRO A 122 7.96 14.36 5.47
CA PRO A 122 7.53 15.65 5.98
C PRO A 122 8.22 16.76 5.19
N LYS A 123 7.43 17.68 4.63
CA LYS A 123 8.02 18.94 4.14
C LYS A 123 8.55 19.66 5.37
N VAL A 124 9.79 20.12 5.32
CA VAL A 124 10.31 21.04 6.35
C VAL A 124 9.29 22.18 6.44
N ALA A 125 8.60 22.28 7.56
CA ALA A 125 7.72 23.40 7.81
C ALA A 125 8.59 24.65 7.66
N LYS A 126 8.28 25.51 6.69
CA LYS A 126 8.80 26.87 6.72
C LYS A 126 8.25 27.46 8.01
N ARG A 127 9.05 27.46 9.08
CA ARG A 127 8.77 28.28 10.26
C ARG A 127 8.70 29.70 9.73
N GLY A 128 7.49 30.23 9.56
CA GLY A 128 7.32 31.67 9.37
C GLY A 128 7.96 32.39 10.55
N PRO A 129 8.41 33.64 10.38
CA PRO A 129 8.91 34.42 11.51
C PRO A 129 7.84 34.42 12.61
N VAL A 130 8.23 33.99 13.81
CA VAL A 130 7.38 34.08 15.00
C VAL A 130 7.01 35.56 15.14
N PRO A 131 5.72 35.95 15.10
CA PRO A 131 5.36 37.33 15.35
C PRO A 131 5.81 37.69 16.77
N HIS A 132 6.74 38.65 16.85
CA HIS A 132 7.04 39.32 18.10
C HIS A 132 5.80 40.14 18.48
N TYR A 133 4.94 39.57 19.32
CA TYR A 133 4.04 40.39 20.12
C TYR A 133 4.91 41.00 21.22
N ALA A 134 5.29 42.26 21.00
CA ALA A 134 5.91 43.12 21.99
C ALA A 134 4.94 43.39 23.15
#